data_AF-A0A924SEC9-F1
#
_entry.id   AF-A0A924SEC9-F1
#
_cell.length_a   1.000
_cell.length_b   1.000
_cell.length_c   1.000
_cell.angle_alpha   90.00
_cell.angle_beta   90.00
_cell.angle_gamma   90.00
#
_symmetry.space_group_name_H-M   'P 1'
#
loop_
_entity.id
_entity.type
_entity.pdbx_description
1 polymer ?
#
loop_
_entity_poly.entity_id
_entity_poly.type
_entity_poly.pdbx_seq_one_letter_code
_entity_poly.pdbx_strand_id
1 'polypeptide(L)'
;ADGELTNISYHVDQLERVQGSDREAVRRVKAWRDLGRAARDELTALRTLKESEFRADAAPAKCGAAVASLEQLIRQYVDAHDPKGRAEIAARARDVGAPLKEALDKTDAQHSIMERALSDAQHFDVGEPSWRDVKDKASHSASVMFDDWKQKRAAAHAACDEIAKGEQSPLVVNALRELETSYRAGRSDLDVLVTKFNAFSNEASELRRWDDEDTETLRNLFCQAEESFGDSTEGAKYEAAAKAVADGLVSRVSARWSALKAEQADIAALATKLLASKDEDVQTRASTIRTNTGTIFSSLKNINEGRLYGSNNPKIRSKIEYGKSQHLTEQNNLCSGNAEITLWSGSRIDCVVAAGGVCSIYEIKPENSRAKEKGMLRAEQYENEVLEAFATVSSKTEADRAARFEGRRAIFLKCIDSNNAMKVTHDVRTYPYCPATAEIADGP
;
A
#
# COMPACT_ATOMS: atom_id res chain seq x y z
N ALA A 1 -52.34 62.60 4.94
CA ALA A 1 -51.47 63.62 4.31
C ALA A 1 -51.80 63.76 2.82
N ASP A 2 -51.60 62.73 1.98
CA ASP A 2 -51.89 62.81 0.52
C ASP A 2 -53.32 63.23 0.18
N GLY A 3 -54.32 62.73 0.91
CA GLY A 3 -55.72 63.13 0.72
C GLY A 3 -55.96 64.63 0.99
N GLU A 4 -55.32 65.18 2.02
CA GLU A 4 -55.41 66.60 2.37
C GLU A 4 -54.69 67.48 1.34
N LEU A 5 -53.50 67.09 0.86
CA LEU A 5 -52.81 67.82 -0.20
C LEU A 5 -53.57 67.77 -1.53
N THR A 6 -54.29 66.69 -1.80
CA THR A 6 -55.19 66.59 -2.96
C THR A 6 -56.35 67.57 -2.85
N ASN A 7 -56.97 67.68 -1.67
CA ASN A 7 -58.00 68.69 -1.41
C ASN A 7 -57.45 70.12 -1.53
N ILE A 8 -56.25 70.39 -1.00
CA ILE A 8 -55.60 71.70 -1.12
C ILE A 8 -55.37 72.06 -2.59
N SER A 9 -54.84 71.14 -3.42
CA SER A 9 -54.69 71.43 -4.85
C SER A 9 -56.02 71.64 -5.56
N TYR A 10 -57.04 70.85 -5.23
CA TYR A 10 -58.38 71.07 -5.78
C TYR A 10 -58.90 72.48 -5.48
N HIS A 11 -58.76 72.94 -4.23
CA HIS A 11 -59.17 74.29 -3.84
C HIS A 11 -58.31 75.39 -4.48
N VAL A 12 -56.99 75.19 -4.61
CA VAL A 12 -56.09 76.11 -5.31
C VAL A 12 -56.47 76.22 -6.80
N ASP A 13 -56.84 75.12 -7.44
CA ASP A 13 -57.31 75.11 -8.84
C ASP A 13 -58.67 75.81 -9.01
N GLN A 14 -59.57 75.70 -8.03
CA GLN A 14 -60.81 76.50 -8.01
C GLN A 14 -60.51 77.99 -7.86
N LEU A 15 -59.58 78.36 -6.96
CA LEU A 15 -59.15 79.75 -6.75
C LEU A 15 -58.49 80.34 -8.01
N GLU A 16 -57.69 79.55 -8.73
CA GLU A 16 -57.09 79.97 -10.00
C GLU A 16 -58.14 80.36 -11.06
N ARG A 17 -59.29 79.69 -11.08
CA ARG A 17 -60.38 79.98 -12.02
C ARG A 17 -61.14 81.27 -11.71
N VAL A 18 -61.11 81.72 -10.46
CA VAL A 18 -61.88 82.90 -9.99
C VAL A 18 -61.02 84.11 -9.66
N GLN A 19 -59.69 83.99 -9.61
CA GLN A 19 -58.77 85.08 -9.23
C GLN A 19 -58.76 86.30 -10.17
N GLY A 20 -59.22 86.14 -11.42
CA GLY A 20 -59.22 87.23 -12.41
C GLY A 20 -57.82 87.80 -12.68
N SER A 21 -57.72 89.14 -12.81
CA SER A 21 -56.46 89.87 -13.04
C SER A 21 -55.85 90.48 -11.77
N ASP A 22 -56.36 90.12 -10.59
CA ASP A 22 -55.83 90.62 -9.32
C ASP A 22 -54.42 90.05 -9.08
N ARG A 23 -53.42 90.94 -9.05
CA ARG A 23 -52.00 90.56 -8.94
C ARG A 23 -51.69 89.84 -7.62
N GLU A 24 -52.36 90.20 -6.54
CA GLU A 24 -52.14 89.60 -5.22
C GLU A 24 -52.80 88.22 -5.14
N ALA A 25 -54.00 88.07 -5.69
CA ALA A 25 -54.66 86.77 -5.80
C ALA A 25 -53.84 85.79 -6.65
N VAL A 26 -53.34 86.22 -7.81
CA VAL A 26 -52.43 85.43 -8.67
C VAL A 26 -51.17 85.02 -7.93
N ARG A 27 -50.55 85.94 -7.18
CA ARG A 27 -49.35 85.66 -6.38
C ARG A 27 -49.62 84.60 -5.31
N ARG A 28 -50.75 84.70 -4.60
CA ARG A 28 -51.14 83.75 -3.54
C ARG A 28 -51.47 82.37 -4.09
N VAL A 29 -52.25 82.28 -5.16
CA VAL A 29 -52.59 81.01 -5.82
C VAL A 29 -51.32 80.29 -6.28
N LYS A 30 -50.38 81.03 -6.90
CA LYS A 30 -49.09 80.47 -7.31
C LYS A 30 -48.28 79.97 -6.09
N ALA A 31 -48.15 80.78 -5.05
CA ALA A 31 -47.41 80.39 -3.83
C ALA A 31 -47.99 79.12 -3.18
N TRP A 32 -49.31 79.02 -3.06
CA TRP A 32 -49.97 77.82 -2.53
C TRP A 32 -49.83 76.60 -3.44
N ARG A 33 -49.83 76.79 -4.76
CA ARG A 33 -49.56 75.71 -5.73
C ARG A 33 -48.13 75.19 -5.60
N ASP A 34 -47.15 76.09 -5.57
CA ASP A 34 -45.74 75.74 -5.45
C ASP A 34 -45.49 75.02 -4.10
N LEU A 35 -46.10 75.50 -3.02
CA LEU A 35 -46.08 74.86 -1.70
C LEU A 35 -46.71 73.47 -1.71
N GLY A 36 -47.90 73.31 -2.31
CA GLY A 36 -48.57 72.02 -2.41
C GLY A 36 -47.79 70.99 -3.24
N ARG A 37 -47.01 71.43 -4.24
CA ARG A 37 -46.07 70.56 -4.98
C ARG A 37 -44.89 70.17 -4.11
N ALA A 38 -44.21 71.15 -3.50
CA ALA A 38 -43.06 70.88 -2.63
C ALA A 38 -43.41 69.91 -1.48
N ALA A 39 -44.58 70.06 -0.86
CA ALA A 39 -45.05 69.15 0.18
C ALA A 39 -45.34 67.73 -0.33
N ARG A 40 -45.80 67.55 -1.58
CA ARG A 40 -45.97 66.21 -2.18
C ARG A 40 -44.63 65.55 -2.50
N ASP A 41 -43.69 66.33 -3.02
CA ASP A 41 -42.36 65.84 -3.35
C ASP A 41 -41.63 65.40 -2.07
N GLU A 42 -41.73 66.18 -0.99
CA GLU A 42 -41.23 65.83 0.35
C GLU A 42 -41.87 64.55 0.89
N LEU A 43 -43.20 64.39 0.82
CA LEU A 43 -43.87 63.17 1.27
C LEU A 43 -43.47 61.94 0.44
N THR A 44 -43.23 62.11 -0.86
CA THR A 44 -42.74 61.04 -1.74
C THR A 44 -41.33 60.62 -1.34
N ALA A 45 -40.48 61.58 -1.03
CA ALA A 45 -39.13 61.35 -0.53
C ALA A 45 -39.14 60.63 0.83
N LEU A 46 -39.94 61.10 1.79
CA LEU A 46 -40.12 60.45 3.10
C LEU A 46 -40.65 59.02 2.97
N ARG A 47 -41.59 58.77 2.05
CA ARG A 47 -42.08 57.42 1.76
C ARG A 47 -40.95 56.52 1.24
N THR A 48 -40.14 57.03 0.33
CA THR A 48 -38.99 56.29 -0.24
C THR A 48 -37.99 55.90 0.84
N LEU A 49 -37.68 56.82 1.77
CA LEU A 49 -36.83 56.55 2.92
C LEU A 49 -37.45 55.46 3.82
N LYS A 50 -38.73 55.62 4.17
CA LYS A 50 -39.43 54.70 5.07
C LYS A 50 -39.56 53.27 4.53
N GLU A 51 -39.82 53.11 3.24
CA GLU A 51 -39.92 51.80 2.58
C GLU A 51 -38.58 51.06 2.47
N SER A 52 -37.48 51.78 2.64
CA SER A 52 -36.12 51.25 2.52
C SER A 52 -35.42 51.07 3.86
N GLU A 53 -35.83 51.81 4.90
CA GLU A 53 -35.26 51.84 6.25
C GLU A 53 -34.88 50.43 6.77
N PHE A 54 -35.81 49.49 6.72
CA PHE A 54 -35.63 48.16 7.31
C PHE A 54 -35.14 47.07 6.33
N ARG A 55 -34.79 47.40 5.08
CA ARG A 55 -34.43 46.39 4.07
C ARG A 55 -33.15 45.63 4.40
N ALA A 56 -32.22 46.26 5.12
CA ALA A 56 -30.93 45.68 5.48
C ALA A 56 -30.91 45.01 6.87
N ASP A 57 -31.96 45.15 7.68
CA ASP A 57 -31.98 44.71 9.09
C ASP A 57 -31.71 43.22 9.29
N ALA A 58 -32.25 42.39 8.39
CA ALA A 58 -32.12 40.94 8.50
C ALA A 58 -30.77 40.41 7.98
N ALA A 59 -29.95 41.24 7.33
CA ALA A 59 -28.74 40.77 6.66
C ALA A 59 -27.72 40.16 7.63
N PRO A 60 -27.38 40.79 8.78
CA PRO A 60 -26.42 40.21 9.73
C PRO A 60 -26.82 38.81 10.23
N ALA A 61 -28.10 38.62 10.58
CA ALA A 61 -28.59 37.32 11.05
C ALA A 61 -28.55 36.26 9.94
N LYS A 62 -28.94 36.61 8.71
CA LYS A 62 -28.91 35.70 7.56
C LYS A 62 -27.49 35.28 7.19
N CYS A 63 -26.56 36.24 7.13
CA CYS A 63 -25.16 35.97 6.81
C CYS A 63 -24.48 35.17 7.92
N GLY A 64 -24.76 35.45 9.20
CA GLY A 64 -24.27 34.65 10.32
C GLY A 64 -24.74 33.19 10.27
N ALA A 65 -26.02 32.95 9.97
CA ALA A 65 -26.54 31.59 9.81
C ALA A 65 -25.90 30.86 8.61
N ALA A 66 -25.66 31.59 7.51
CA ALA A 66 -25.02 31.04 6.33
C ALA A 66 -23.54 30.68 6.56
N VAL A 67 -22.79 31.53 7.28
CA VAL A 67 -21.42 31.25 7.72
C VAL A 67 -21.40 30.01 8.61
N ALA A 68 -22.25 29.94 9.64
CA ALA A 68 -22.31 28.78 10.53
C ALA A 68 -22.62 27.47 9.79
N SER A 69 -23.57 27.52 8.84
CA SER A 69 -23.89 26.36 7.99
C SER A 69 -22.71 25.93 7.12
N LEU A 70 -21.97 26.88 6.53
CA LEU A 70 -20.81 26.58 5.71
C LEU A 70 -19.64 26.05 6.55
N GLU A 71 -19.39 26.63 7.73
CA GLU A 71 -18.38 26.14 8.68
C GLU A 71 -18.67 24.71 9.13
N GLN A 72 -19.93 24.38 9.42
CA GLN A 72 -20.32 23.02 9.79
C GLN A 72 -20.04 22.02 8.66
N LEU A 73 -20.37 22.39 7.42
CA LEU A 73 -20.07 21.57 6.24
C LEU A 73 -18.55 21.40 6.04
N ILE A 74 -17.80 22.49 6.19
CA ILE A 74 -16.34 22.47 6.11
C ILE A 74 -15.76 21.51 7.15
N ARG A 75 -16.15 21.61 8.42
CA ARG A 75 -15.68 20.71 9.48
C ARG A 75 -15.97 19.25 9.16
N GLN A 76 -17.19 18.95 8.70
CA GLN A 76 -17.58 17.58 8.33
C GLN A 76 -16.62 16.95 7.32
N TYR A 77 -16.17 17.71 6.32
CA TYR A 77 -15.26 17.19 5.29
C TYR A 77 -13.78 17.29 5.66
N VAL A 78 -13.37 18.41 6.27
CA VAL A 78 -11.97 18.66 6.66
C VAL A 78 -11.54 17.72 7.77
N ASP A 79 -12.32 17.59 8.85
CA ASP A 79 -12.00 16.72 9.99
C ASP A 79 -11.99 15.25 9.57
N ALA A 80 -12.83 14.88 8.59
CA ALA A 80 -12.88 13.54 8.02
C ALA A 80 -11.84 13.29 6.92
N HIS A 81 -11.09 14.32 6.50
CA HIS A 81 -10.19 14.30 5.35
C HIS A 81 -10.83 13.73 4.07
N ASP A 82 -12.11 14.04 3.83
CA ASP A 82 -12.88 13.46 2.72
C ASP A 82 -12.69 14.25 1.41
N PRO A 83 -12.19 13.61 0.34
CA PRO A 83 -11.91 14.29 -0.93
C PRO A 83 -13.16 14.87 -1.60
N LYS A 84 -14.36 14.35 -1.32
CA LYS A 84 -15.64 14.87 -1.85
C LYS A 84 -15.89 16.30 -1.35
N GLY A 85 -15.32 16.66 -0.20
CA GLY A 85 -15.42 18.01 0.37
C GLY A 85 -14.99 19.12 -0.57
N ARG A 86 -14.07 18.86 -1.51
CA ARG A 86 -13.63 19.89 -2.47
C ARG A 86 -14.78 20.39 -3.35
N ALA A 87 -15.58 19.47 -3.88
CA ALA A 87 -16.71 19.81 -4.74
C ALA A 87 -17.87 20.37 -3.91
N GLU A 88 -18.16 19.74 -2.77
CA GLU A 88 -19.31 20.06 -1.92
C GLU A 88 -19.16 21.42 -1.22
N ILE A 89 -17.98 21.73 -0.67
CA ILE A 89 -17.70 23.04 -0.05
C ILE A 89 -17.78 24.15 -1.10
N ALA A 90 -17.18 23.95 -2.28
CA ALA A 90 -17.19 24.94 -3.35
C ALA A 90 -18.62 25.20 -3.87
N ALA A 91 -19.40 24.15 -4.10
CA ALA A 91 -20.79 24.26 -4.51
C ALA A 91 -21.61 25.03 -3.47
N ARG A 92 -21.54 24.64 -2.19
CA ARG A 92 -22.25 25.33 -1.11
C ARG A 92 -21.84 26.79 -0.98
N ALA A 93 -20.55 27.09 -1.09
CA ALA A 93 -20.06 28.46 -1.03
C ALA A 93 -20.59 29.32 -2.18
N ARG A 94 -20.71 28.77 -3.39
CA ARG A 94 -21.32 29.46 -4.54
C ARG A 94 -22.82 29.71 -4.33
N ASP A 95 -23.54 28.69 -3.89
CA ASP A 95 -25.01 28.76 -3.67
C ASP A 95 -25.39 29.79 -2.61
N VAL A 96 -24.52 29.98 -1.61
CA VAL A 96 -24.71 30.97 -0.55
C VAL A 96 -24.18 32.35 -0.96
N GLY A 97 -22.99 32.41 -1.56
CA GLY A 97 -22.30 33.66 -1.83
C GLY A 97 -22.98 34.50 -2.91
N ALA A 98 -23.44 33.89 -4.00
CA ALA A 98 -24.02 34.63 -5.13
C ALA A 98 -25.29 35.42 -4.76
N PRO A 99 -26.30 34.83 -4.06
CA PRO A 99 -27.47 35.60 -3.63
C PRO A 99 -27.15 36.72 -2.64
N LEU A 100 -26.17 36.51 -1.75
CA LEU A 100 -25.74 37.52 -0.78
C LEU A 100 -25.03 38.69 -1.47
N LYS A 101 -24.16 38.40 -2.45
CA LYS A 101 -23.52 39.42 -3.28
C LYS A 101 -24.56 40.26 -4.03
N GLU A 102 -25.53 39.61 -4.68
CA GLU A 102 -26.61 40.31 -5.38
C GLU A 102 -27.45 41.19 -4.42
N ALA A 103 -27.71 40.70 -3.21
CA ALA A 103 -28.43 41.47 -2.20
C ALA A 103 -27.64 42.71 -1.74
N LEU A 104 -26.34 42.58 -1.50
CA LEU A 104 -25.46 43.70 -1.15
C LEU A 104 -25.36 44.72 -2.29
N ASP A 105 -25.19 44.26 -3.54
CA ASP A 105 -25.15 45.14 -4.71
C ASP A 105 -26.46 45.93 -4.88
N LYS A 106 -27.61 45.33 -4.57
CA LYS A 106 -28.92 46.02 -4.55
C LYS A 106 -29.01 47.04 -3.42
N THR A 107 -28.49 46.73 -2.24
CA THR A 107 -28.42 47.68 -1.11
C THR A 107 -27.49 48.85 -1.46
N ASP A 108 -26.41 48.62 -2.20
CA ASP A 108 -25.49 49.65 -2.67
C ASP A 108 -26.11 50.57 -3.72
N ALA A 109 -26.84 49.99 -4.68
CA ALA A 109 -27.60 50.77 -5.64
C ALA A 109 -28.65 51.67 -4.96
N GLN A 110 -29.27 51.20 -3.87
CA GLN A 110 -30.23 51.98 -3.09
C GLN A 110 -29.61 53.20 -2.39
N HIS A 111 -28.29 53.22 -2.16
CA HIS A 111 -27.63 54.34 -1.50
C HIS A 111 -27.89 55.67 -2.20
N SER A 112 -27.72 55.71 -3.53
CA SER A 112 -27.94 56.92 -4.33
C SER A 112 -29.41 57.38 -4.31
N ILE A 113 -30.35 56.45 -4.20
CA ILE A 113 -31.79 56.72 -4.14
C ILE A 113 -32.13 57.31 -2.77
N MET A 114 -31.61 56.71 -1.70
CA MET A 114 -31.79 57.16 -0.32
C MET A 114 -31.17 58.54 -0.10
N GLU A 115 -29.98 58.80 -0.66
CA GLU A 115 -29.29 60.09 -0.56
C GLU A 115 -30.05 61.20 -1.30
N ARG A 116 -30.60 60.90 -2.48
CA ARG A 116 -31.48 61.83 -3.21
C ARG A 116 -32.76 62.10 -2.43
N ALA A 117 -33.43 61.07 -1.91
CA ALA A 117 -34.64 61.23 -1.12
C ALA A 117 -34.39 62.04 0.16
N LEU A 118 -33.24 61.85 0.82
CA LEU A 118 -32.82 62.70 1.93
C LEU A 118 -32.71 64.17 1.49
N SER A 119 -31.99 64.44 0.39
CA SER A 119 -31.84 65.79 -0.16
C SER A 119 -33.18 66.43 -0.50
N ASP A 120 -34.07 65.70 -1.17
CA ASP A 120 -35.40 66.20 -1.59
C ASP A 120 -36.28 66.51 -0.37
N ALA A 121 -36.25 65.67 0.67
CA ALA A 121 -36.96 65.92 1.92
C ALA A 121 -36.40 67.12 2.70
N GLN A 122 -35.08 67.37 2.61
CA GLN A 122 -34.44 68.53 3.25
C GLN A 122 -34.64 69.84 2.47
N HIS A 123 -34.92 69.76 1.16
CA HIS A 123 -35.13 70.92 0.28
C HIS A 123 -36.52 71.57 0.42
N PHE A 124 -37.41 71.03 1.25
CA PHE A 124 -38.69 71.64 1.56
C PHE A 124 -38.48 72.96 2.31
N ASP A 125 -38.31 74.06 1.56
CA ASP A 125 -38.08 75.39 2.11
C ASP A 125 -39.24 76.32 1.80
N VAL A 126 -40.13 76.46 2.79
CA VAL A 126 -41.27 77.35 2.72
C VAL A 126 -40.99 78.58 3.59
N GLY A 127 -41.04 79.76 3.00
CA GLY A 127 -40.89 81.04 3.72
C GLY A 127 -42.07 81.39 4.65
N GLU A 128 -43.12 80.56 4.68
CA GLU A 128 -44.30 80.73 5.53
C GLU A 128 -44.02 80.23 6.95
N PRO A 129 -44.11 81.09 7.99
CA PRO A 129 -43.83 80.69 9.38
C PRO A 129 -44.69 79.52 9.88
N SER A 130 -45.90 79.35 9.33
CA SER A 130 -46.84 78.28 9.68
C SER A 130 -46.37 76.88 9.26
N TRP A 131 -45.41 76.78 8.34
CA TRP A 131 -44.87 75.51 7.82
C TRP A 131 -43.54 75.10 8.44
N ARG A 132 -42.96 75.95 9.30
CA ARG A 132 -41.65 75.72 9.89
C ARG A 132 -41.58 74.41 10.69
N ASP A 133 -42.59 74.14 11.50
CA ASP A 133 -42.64 72.93 12.33
C ASP A 133 -42.76 71.65 11.49
N VAL A 134 -43.47 71.73 10.34
CA VAL A 134 -43.59 70.62 9.38
C VAL A 134 -42.23 70.35 8.74
N LYS A 135 -41.57 71.40 8.23
CA LYS A 135 -40.22 71.34 7.64
C LYS A 135 -39.20 70.74 8.61
N ASP A 136 -39.14 71.25 9.83
CA ASP A 136 -38.15 70.82 10.82
C ASP A 136 -38.34 69.34 11.19
N LYS A 137 -39.59 68.90 11.36
CA LYS A 137 -39.92 67.50 11.67
C LYS A 137 -39.65 66.55 10.50
N ALA A 138 -39.97 66.96 9.27
CA ALA A 138 -39.73 66.16 8.08
C ALA A 138 -38.24 66.01 7.79
N SER A 139 -37.48 67.12 7.81
CA SER A 139 -36.03 67.12 7.67
C SER A 139 -35.34 66.26 8.73
N HIS A 140 -35.77 66.37 10.00
CA HIS A 140 -35.26 65.54 11.09
C HIS A 140 -35.58 64.06 10.87
N SER A 141 -36.84 63.72 10.55
CA SER A 141 -37.26 62.33 10.31
C SER A 141 -36.51 61.70 9.13
N ALA A 142 -36.33 62.46 8.04
CA ALA A 142 -35.57 62.02 6.87
C ALA A 142 -34.12 61.69 7.25
N SER A 143 -33.48 62.57 8.03
CA SER A 143 -32.11 62.37 8.50
C SER A 143 -31.98 61.13 9.39
N VAL A 144 -32.90 60.93 10.34
CA VAL A 144 -32.91 59.75 11.22
C VAL A 144 -33.11 58.46 10.43
N MET A 145 -34.04 58.41 9.48
CA MET A 145 -34.27 57.22 8.64
C MET A 145 -33.08 56.90 7.75
N PHE A 146 -32.44 57.91 7.17
CA PHE A 146 -31.25 57.72 6.34
C PHE A 146 -30.05 57.24 7.15
N ASP A 147 -29.82 57.83 8.33
CA ASP A 147 -28.73 57.45 9.22
C ASP A 147 -28.89 56.02 9.75
N ASP A 148 -30.10 55.63 10.15
CA ASP A 148 -30.39 54.25 10.54
C ASP A 148 -30.12 53.30 9.37
N TRP A 149 -30.72 53.55 8.20
CA TRP A 149 -30.48 52.74 7.01
C TRP A 149 -28.99 52.61 6.66
N LYS A 150 -28.22 53.70 6.76
CA LYS A 150 -26.76 53.71 6.50
C LYS A 150 -26.02 52.84 7.51
N GLN A 151 -26.39 52.90 8.79
CA GLN A 151 -25.85 52.02 9.82
C GLN A 151 -26.17 50.55 9.54
N LYS A 152 -27.41 50.24 9.14
CA LYS A 152 -27.82 48.87 8.78
C LYS A 152 -27.11 48.35 7.54
N ARG A 153 -26.92 49.18 6.52
CA ARG A 153 -26.10 48.87 5.34
C ARG A 153 -24.67 48.55 5.74
N ALA A 154 -24.04 49.37 6.58
CA ALA A 154 -22.68 49.11 7.06
C ALA A 154 -22.60 47.79 7.85
N ALA A 155 -23.58 47.51 8.70
CA ALA A 155 -23.67 46.24 9.43
C ALA A 155 -23.88 45.03 8.49
N ALA A 156 -24.65 45.19 7.41
CA ALA A 156 -24.82 44.17 6.39
C ALA A 156 -23.49 43.85 5.70
N HIS A 157 -22.74 44.85 5.24
CA HIS A 157 -21.39 44.63 4.66
C HIS A 157 -20.45 43.93 5.64
N ALA A 158 -20.35 44.44 6.88
CA ALA A 158 -19.49 43.85 7.89
C ALA A 158 -19.80 42.37 8.17
N ALA A 159 -21.08 41.97 8.09
CA ALA A 159 -21.50 40.58 8.32
C ALA A 159 -21.43 39.70 7.07
N CYS A 160 -21.59 40.27 5.87
CA CYS A 160 -21.86 39.51 4.65
C CYS A 160 -20.72 39.53 3.63
N ASP A 161 -19.84 40.53 3.63
CA ASP A 161 -18.83 40.71 2.57
C ASP A 161 -17.94 39.48 2.40
N GLU A 162 -17.49 38.85 3.49
CA GLU A 162 -16.60 37.68 3.43
C GLU A 162 -17.29 36.42 2.88
N ILE A 163 -18.58 36.21 3.19
CA ILE A 163 -19.34 35.05 2.70
C ILE A 163 -19.88 35.30 1.28
N ALA A 164 -20.15 36.56 0.93
CA ALA A 164 -20.57 36.97 -0.42
C ALA A 164 -19.47 36.75 -1.48
N LYS A 165 -18.20 36.60 -1.07
CA LYS A 165 -17.10 36.15 -1.94
C LYS A 165 -17.27 34.70 -2.41
N GLY A 166 -18.17 33.92 -1.79
CA GLY A 166 -18.42 32.52 -2.14
C GLY A 166 -17.15 31.68 -2.07
N GLU A 167 -16.76 31.08 -3.19
CA GLU A 167 -15.54 30.25 -3.29
C GLU A 167 -14.25 31.02 -2.97
N GLN A 168 -14.24 32.35 -3.13
CA GLN A 168 -13.09 33.20 -2.83
C GLN A 168 -13.04 33.63 -1.35
N SER A 169 -14.00 33.21 -0.54
CA SER A 169 -13.98 33.46 0.90
C SER A 169 -12.72 32.83 1.52
N PRO A 170 -11.97 33.54 2.39
CA PRO A 170 -10.81 32.98 3.08
C PRO A 170 -11.12 31.67 3.81
N LEU A 171 -12.33 31.55 4.36
CA LEU A 171 -12.84 30.34 5.00
C LEU A 171 -12.80 29.13 4.05
N VAL A 172 -13.31 29.32 2.82
CA VAL A 172 -13.38 28.26 1.79
C VAL A 172 -11.99 27.95 1.24
N VAL A 173 -11.21 28.97 0.90
CA VAL A 173 -9.85 28.80 0.35
C VAL A 173 -8.96 28.04 1.33
N ASN A 174 -9.04 28.36 2.63
CA ASN A 174 -8.27 27.66 3.67
C ASN A 174 -8.70 26.20 3.80
N ALA A 175 -10.01 25.92 3.84
CA ALA A 175 -10.54 24.56 3.92
C ALA A 175 -10.13 23.70 2.71
N LEU A 176 -10.22 24.24 1.50
CA LEU A 176 -9.83 23.53 0.27
C LEU A 176 -8.32 23.22 0.24
N ARG A 177 -7.48 24.15 0.71
CA ARG A 177 -6.03 23.96 0.83
C ARG A 177 -5.68 22.89 1.86
N GLU A 178 -6.40 22.82 2.97
CA GLU A 178 -6.22 21.80 3.99
C GLU A 178 -6.62 20.40 3.49
N LEU A 179 -7.76 20.30 2.80
CA LEU A 179 -8.17 19.07 2.10
C LEU A 179 -7.14 18.66 1.05
N GLU A 180 -6.56 19.63 0.33
CA GLU A 180 -5.52 19.33 -0.65
C GLU A 180 -4.24 18.79 -0.02
N THR A 181 -3.82 19.36 1.09
CA THR A 181 -2.65 18.90 1.83
C THR A 181 -2.85 17.49 2.35
N SER A 182 -4.01 17.22 2.96
CA SER A 182 -4.38 15.90 3.48
C SER A 182 -4.42 14.84 2.37
N TYR A 183 -4.99 15.19 1.23
CA TYR A 183 -5.06 14.33 0.05
C TYR A 183 -3.69 13.95 -0.51
N ARG A 184 -2.80 14.96 -0.65
CA ARG A 184 -1.43 14.73 -1.13
C ARG A 184 -0.64 13.85 -0.16
N ALA A 185 -0.84 14.01 1.15
CA ALA A 185 -0.21 13.17 2.16
C ALA A 185 -0.65 11.70 2.02
N GLY A 186 -1.96 11.43 1.88
CA GLY A 186 -2.47 10.07 1.68
C GLY A 186 -1.93 9.39 0.42
N ARG A 187 -1.83 10.12 -0.69
CA ARG A 187 -1.21 9.61 -1.94
C ARG A 187 0.29 9.38 -1.80
N SER A 188 1.01 10.29 -1.16
CA SER A 188 2.44 10.14 -0.89
C SER A 188 2.73 8.89 -0.04
N ASP A 189 1.94 8.68 1.01
CA ASP A 189 2.04 7.49 1.85
C ASP A 189 1.72 6.20 1.06
N LEU A 190 0.77 6.26 0.13
CA LEU A 190 0.48 5.14 -0.78
C LEU A 190 1.65 4.82 -1.71
N ASP A 191 2.33 5.83 -2.27
CA ASP A 191 3.51 5.61 -3.11
C ASP A 191 4.67 4.99 -2.33
N VAL A 192 4.85 5.38 -1.07
CA VAL A 192 5.79 4.74 -0.14
C VAL A 192 5.39 3.28 0.11
N LEU A 193 4.10 3.01 0.34
CA LEU A 193 3.58 1.65 0.52
C LEU A 193 3.85 0.77 -0.71
N VAL A 194 3.63 1.29 -1.92
CA VAL A 194 3.90 0.58 -3.18
C VAL A 194 5.38 0.27 -3.33
N THR A 195 6.25 1.23 -3.02
CA THR A 195 7.70 1.03 -3.10
C THR A 195 8.18 -0.03 -2.11
N LYS A 196 7.71 0.01 -0.86
CA LYS A 196 7.98 -1.01 0.15
C LYS A 196 7.47 -2.39 -0.29
N PHE A 197 6.26 -2.47 -0.85
CA PHE A 197 5.71 -3.72 -1.35
C PHE A 197 6.53 -4.32 -2.49
N ASN A 198 6.96 -3.49 -3.46
CA ASN A 198 7.78 -3.96 -4.57
C ASN A 198 9.14 -4.48 -4.10
N ALA A 199 9.79 -3.77 -3.17
CA ALA A 199 11.04 -4.22 -2.54
C ALA A 199 10.85 -5.56 -1.81
N PHE A 200 9.82 -5.65 -0.95
CA PHE A 200 9.46 -6.88 -0.26
C PHE A 200 9.18 -8.05 -1.20
N SER A 201 8.46 -7.81 -2.31
CA SER A 201 8.15 -8.84 -3.31
C SER A 201 9.40 -9.34 -4.04
N ASN A 202 10.35 -8.45 -4.32
CA ASN A 202 11.62 -8.82 -4.95
C ASN A 202 12.48 -9.66 -4.00
N GLU A 203 12.61 -9.23 -2.75
CA GLU A 203 13.34 -9.97 -1.69
C GLU A 203 12.72 -11.36 -1.45
N ALA A 204 11.39 -11.43 -1.40
CA ALA A 204 10.66 -12.70 -1.30
C ALA A 204 10.93 -13.63 -2.48
N SER A 205 11.04 -13.08 -3.70
CA SER A 205 11.31 -13.85 -4.91
C SER A 205 12.76 -14.35 -4.96
N GLU A 206 13.71 -13.55 -4.47
CA GLU A 206 15.11 -13.98 -4.35
C GLU A 206 15.26 -15.11 -3.33
N LEU A 207 14.54 -15.06 -2.21
CA LEU A 207 14.52 -16.14 -1.22
C LEU A 207 14.03 -17.47 -1.82
N ARG A 208 12.98 -17.44 -2.65
CA ARG A 208 12.49 -18.63 -3.36
C ARG A 208 13.52 -19.17 -4.35
N ARG A 209 14.16 -18.27 -5.11
CA ARG A 209 15.22 -18.67 -6.05
C ARG A 209 16.37 -19.39 -5.35
N TRP A 210 16.81 -18.89 -4.19
CA TRP A 210 17.84 -19.58 -3.40
C TRP A 210 17.40 -20.96 -2.91
N ASP A 211 16.15 -21.10 -2.48
CA ASP A 211 15.62 -22.40 -2.07
C ASP A 211 15.61 -23.39 -3.23
N ASP A 212 15.18 -22.95 -4.42
CA ASP A 212 15.16 -23.77 -5.63
C ASP A 212 16.59 -24.18 -6.06
N GLU A 213 17.53 -23.23 -6.12
CA GLU A 213 18.94 -23.46 -6.50
C GLU A 213 19.66 -24.41 -5.54
N ASP A 214 19.48 -24.23 -4.22
CA ASP A 214 20.10 -25.09 -3.22
C ASP A 214 19.46 -26.49 -3.21
N THR A 215 18.14 -26.59 -3.42
CA THR A 215 17.44 -27.87 -3.58
C THR A 215 17.94 -28.64 -4.78
N GLU A 216 18.10 -27.97 -5.92
CA GLU A 216 18.65 -28.56 -7.14
C GLU A 216 20.12 -28.98 -6.93
N THR A 217 20.90 -28.14 -6.26
CA THR A 217 22.30 -28.46 -5.93
C THR A 217 22.40 -29.70 -5.06
N LEU A 218 21.59 -29.79 -3.99
CA LEU A 218 21.51 -30.98 -3.14
C LEU A 218 21.08 -32.21 -3.93
N ARG A 219 20.06 -32.08 -4.79
CA ARG A 219 19.60 -33.18 -5.64
C ARG A 219 20.72 -33.67 -6.55
N ASN A 220 21.43 -32.75 -7.21
CA ASN A 220 22.53 -33.08 -8.10
C ASN A 220 23.68 -33.77 -7.35
N LEU A 221 23.99 -33.35 -6.13
CA LEU A 221 24.97 -34.02 -5.27
C LEU A 221 24.58 -35.48 -5.00
N PHE A 222 23.31 -35.75 -4.65
CA PHE A 222 22.84 -37.12 -4.43
C PHE A 222 22.80 -37.96 -5.72
N CYS A 223 22.34 -37.38 -6.83
CA CYS A 223 22.17 -38.09 -8.10
C CYS A 223 23.49 -38.36 -8.83
N GLN A 224 24.53 -37.56 -8.59
CA GLN A 224 25.84 -37.70 -9.22
C GLN A 224 26.91 -38.28 -8.28
N ALA A 225 26.51 -38.75 -7.09
CA ALA A 225 27.45 -39.35 -6.15
C ALA A 225 28.03 -40.64 -6.70
N GLU A 226 29.36 -40.69 -6.78
CA GLU A 226 30.10 -41.87 -7.22
C GLU A 226 30.21 -42.94 -6.12
N GLU A 227 29.95 -42.55 -4.88
CA GLU A 227 30.05 -43.40 -3.69
C GLU A 227 28.82 -43.20 -2.81
N SER A 228 28.53 -44.20 -1.97
CA SER A 228 27.59 -44.01 -0.88
C SER A 228 28.09 -42.93 0.07
N PHE A 229 27.20 -42.04 0.51
CA PHE A 229 27.56 -40.94 1.40
C PHE A 229 28.11 -41.48 2.73
N GLY A 230 29.26 -40.98 3.16
CA GLY A 230 29.90 -41.31 4.45
C GLY A 230 30.44 -42.74 4.60
N ASP A 231 30.36 -43.60 3.58
CA ASP A 231 30.80 -45.00 3.64
C ASP A 231 32.28 -45.20 3.24
N SER A 232 32.83 -44.21 2.54
CA SER A 232 34.23 -44.16 2.14
C SER A 232 34.79 -42.75 2.32
N THR A 233 36.11 -42.58 2.20
CA THR A 233 36.76 -41.26 2.22
C THR A 233 36.17 -40.32 1.16
N GLU A 234 35.80 -40.85 -0.01
CA GLU A 234 35.17 -40.07 -1.07
C GLU A 234 33.67 -39.83 -0.77
N GLY A 235 32.97 -40.84 -0.24
CA GLY A 235 31.61 -40.69 0.28
C GLY A 235 31.48 -39.60 1.36
N ALA A 236 32.48 -39.47 2.23
CA ALA A 236 32.54 -38.43 3.25
C ALA A 236 32.64 -37.02 2.66
N LYS A 237 33.25 -36.86 1.47
CA LYS A 237 33.28 -35.56 0.76
C LYS A 237 31.89 -35.17 0.26
N TYR A 238 31.13 -36.12 -0.29
CA TYR A 238 29.74 -35.87 -0.70
C TYR A 238 28.86 -35.51 0.50
N GLU A 239 29.02 -36.20 1.63
CA GLU A 239 28.33 -35.86 2.88
C GLU A 239 28.68 -34.46 3.36
N ALA A 240 29.96 -34.10 3.39
CA ALA A 240 30.40 -32.75 3.76
C ALA A 240 29.87 -31.68 2.80
N ALA A 241 29.84 -31.95 1.49
CA ALA A 241 29.31 -31.03 0.48
C ALA A 241 27.81 -30.81 0.64
N ALA A 242 27.02 -31.86 0.85
CA ALA A 242 25.58 -31.72 1.08
C ALA A 242 25.29 -30.97 2.38
N LYS A 243 26.05 -31.22 3.46
CA LYS A 243 25.95 -30.46 4.71
C LYS A 243 26.28 -28.98 4.48
N ALA A 244 27.35 -28.68 3.74
CA ALA A 244 27.74 -27.30 3.46
C ALA A 244 26.68 -26.53 2.67
N VAL A 245 26.04 -27.15 1.66
CA VAL A 245 24.93 -26.52 0.92
C VAL A 245 23.74 -26.27 1.85
N ALA A 246 23.35 -27.26 2.65
CA ALA A 246 22.23 -27.15 3.56
C ALA A 246 22.45 -26.08 4.66
N ASP A 247 23.64 -26.04 5.27
CA ASP A 247 23.99 -25.06 6.29
C ASP A 247 24.14 -23.65 5.70
N GLY A 248 24.64 -23.55 4.47
CA GLY A 248 24.70 -22.29 3.72
C GLY A 248 23.32 -21.70 3.46
N LEU A 249 22.32 -22.54 3.12
CA LEU A 249 20.93 -22.12 2.97
C LEU A 249 20.39 -21.53 4.28
N VAL A 250 20.60 -22.20 5.42
CA VAL A 250 20.14 -21.71 6.73
C VAL A 250 20.68 -20.32 7.03
N SER A 251 21.98 -20.12 6.83
CA SER A 251 22.62 -18.84 7.12
C SER A 251 22.04 -17.71 6.27
N ARG A 252 21.77 -17.97 4.98
CA ARG A 252 21.19 -16.97 4.07
C ARG A 252 19.71 -16.71 4.36
N VAL A 253 18.93 -17.77 4.57
CA VAL A 253 17.49 -17.70 4.82
C VAL A 253 17.19 -17.04 6.16
N SER A 254 17.88 -17.40 7.25
CA SER A 254 17.58 -16.88 8.60
C SER A 254 17.72 -15.36 8.70
N ALA A 255 18.79 -14.82 8.10
CA ALA A 255 19.05 -13.38 8.10
C ALA A 255 17.97 -12.63 7.30
N ARG A 256 17.64 -13.10 6.10
CA ARG A 256 16.63 -12.47 5.24
C ARG A 256 15.21 -12.66 5.76
N TRP A 257 14.91 -13.81 6.37
CA TRP A 257 13.61 -14.08 6.96
C TRP A 257 13.23 -13.05 8.03
N SER A 258 14.17 -12.74 8.93
CA SER A 258 13.95 -11.75 9.98
C SER A 258 13.68 -10.36 9.42
N ALA A 259 14.40 -9.96 8.37
CA ALA A 259 14.18 -8.71 7.65
C ALA A 259 12.80 -8.67 6.97
N LEU A 260 12.45 -9.71 6.20
CA LEU A 260 11.15 -9.84 5.53
C LEU A 260 9.98 -9.80 6.53
N LYS A 261 10.15 -10.41 7.72
CA LYS A 261 9.13 -10.36 8.78
C LYS A 261 8.93 -8.94 9.31
N ALA A 262 10.02 -8.19 9.52
CA ALA A 262 9.94 -6.80 9.95
C ALA A 262 9.29 -5.93 8.87
N GLU A 263 9.71 -6.08 7.60
CA GLU A 263 9.12 -5.36 6.47
C GLU A 263 7.64 -5.68 6.28
N GLN A 264 7.23 -6.93 6.46
CA GLN A 264 5.83 -7.33 6.40
C GLN A 264 4.99 -6.62 7.46
N ALA A 265 5.51 -6.47 8.68
CA ALA A 265 4.85 -5.73 9.75
C ALA A 265 4.75 -4.23 9.43
N ASP A 266 5.82 -3.62 8.91
CA ASP A 266 5.85 -2.22 8.48
C ASP A 266 4.83 -1.94 7.37
N ILE A 267 4.79 -2.80 6.34
CA ILE A 267 3.83 -2.71 5.23
C ILE A 267 2.40 -2.85 5.77
N ALA A 268 2.15 -3.81 6.67
CA ALA A 268 0.83 -4.00 7.26
C ALA A 268 0.38 -2.80 8.10
N ALA A 269 1.29 -2.19 8.87
CA ALA A 269 1.01 -1.00 9.66
C ALA A 269 0.68 0.21 8.78
N LEU A 270 1.49 0.47 7.76
CA LEU A 270 1.26 1.59 6.82
C LEU A 270 -0.03 1.38 6.00
N ALA A 271 -0.28 0.16 5.52
CA ALA A 271 -1.54 -0.16 4.84
C ALA A 271 -2.74 0.03 5.77
N THR A 272 -2.64 -0.34 7.06
CA THR A 272 -3.71 -0.13 8.05
C THR A 272 -4.01 1.36 8.26
N LYS A 273 -2.97 2.20 8.32
CA LYS A 273 -3.15 3.67 8.36
C LYS A 273 -3.89 4.17 7.12
N LEU A 274 -3.51 3.69 5.92
CA LEU A 274 -4.13 4.12 4.66
C LEU A 274 -5.56 3.61 4.47
N LEU A 275 -5.92 2.48 5.06
CA LEU A 275 -7.30 1.97 5.08
C LEU A 275 -8.26 2.89 5.86
N ALA A 276 -7.76 3.76 6.74
CA ALA A 276 -8.56 4.77 7.42
C ALA A 276 -8.84 6.02 6.56
N SER A 277 -8.16 6.17 5.42
CA SER A 277 -8.41 7.24 4.44
C SER A 277 -9.86 7.21 3.94
N LYS A 278 -10.44 8.35 3.57
CA LYS A 278 -11.74 8.42 2.86
C LYS A 278 -11.60 8.38 1.33
N ASP A 279 -10.38 8.37 0.82
CA ASP A 279 -10.11 8.14 -0.60
C ASP A 279 -10.23 6.63 -0.92
N GLU A 280 -11.27 6.28 -1.68
CA GLU A 280 -11.59 4.90 -2.08
C GLU A 280 -10.48 4.23 -2.89
N ASP A 281 -9.73 4.97 -3.72
CA ASP A 281 -8.58 4.42 -4.47
C ASP A 281 -7.44 4.05 -3.53
N VAL A 282 -7.14 4.95 -2.58
CA VAL A 282 -6.12 4.72 -1.54
C VAL A 282 -6.48 3.50 -0.69
N GLN A 283 -7.73 3.40 -0.24
CA GLN A 283 -8.20 2.25 0.53
C GLN A 283 -8.07 0.95 -0.26
N THR A 284 -8.55 0.93 -1.51
CA THR A 284 -8.55 -0.26 -2.36
C THR A 284 -7.12 -0.76 -2.57
N ARG A 285 -6.21 0.12 -2.99
CA ARG A 285 -4.81 -0.24 -3.25
C ARG A 285 -4.07 -0.67 -1.99
N ALA A 286 -4.28 0.02 -0.86
CA ALA A 286 -3.70 -0.38 0.42
C ALA A 286 -4.19 -1.76 0.89
N SER A 287 -5.49 -2.06 0.71
CA SER A 287 -6.09 -3.37 1.01
C SER A 287 -5.45 -4.50 0.18
N THR A 288 -5.33 -4.28 -1.14
CA THR A 288 -4.70 -5.23 -2.05
C THR A 288 -3.24 -5.51 -1.67
N ILE A 289 -2.46 -4.46 -1.41
CA ILE A 289 -1.05 -4.60 -1.00
C ILE A 289 -0.94 -5.38 0.32
N ARG A 290 -1.75 -5.03 1.33
CA ARG A 290 -1.74 -5.72 2.63
C ARG A 290 -2.04 -7.21 2.47
N THR A 291 -3.06 -7.54 1.68
CA THR A 291 -3.45 -8.93 1.40
C THR A 291 -2.34 -9.69 0.68
N ASN A 292 -1.81 -9.13 -0.41
CA ASN A 292 -0.75 -9.76 -1.19
C ASN A 292 0.53 -9.98 -0.36
N THR A 293 0.90 -9.00 0.48
CA THR A 293 2.03 -9.12 1.40
C THR A 293 1.84 -10.29 2.37
N GLY A 294 0.65 -10.43 2.95
CA GLY A 294 0.31 -11.55 3.84
C GLY A 294 0.35 -12.92 3.15
N THR A 295 -0.16 -12.99 1.92
CA THR A 295 -0.12 -14.22 1.09
C THR A 295 1.32 -14.62 0.75
N ILE A 296 2.13 -13.67 0.25
CA ILE A 296 3.54 -13.91 -0.07
C ILE A 296 4.27 -14.37 1.19
N PHE A 297 4.17 -13.63 2.30
CA PHE A 297 4.86 -13.98 3.54
C PHE A 297 4.46 -15.37 4.07
N SER A 298 3.17 -15.72 4.01
CA SER A 298 2.69 -17.03 4.43
C SER A 298 3.25 -18.15 3.56
N SER A 299 3.37 -17.95 2.25
CA SER A 299 3.98 -18.95 1.36
C SER A 299 5.46 -19.20 1.67
N LEU A 300 6.17 -18.21 2.20
CA LEU A 300 7.58 -18.35 2.57
C LEU A 300 7.76 -19.07 3.93
N LYS A 301 6.72 -19.18 4.76
CA LYS A 301 6.81 -19.91 6.05
C LYS A 301 7.21 -21.36 5.86
N ASN A 302 6.78 -22.00 4.78
CA ASN A 302 7.16 -23.38 4.49
C ASN A 302 8.68 -23.53 4.29
N ILE A 303 9.32 -22.54 3.66
CA ILE A 303 10.77 -22.48 3.51
C ILE A 303 11.40 -22.33 4.90
N ASN A 304 10.88 -21.44 5.74
CA ASN A 304 11.40 -21.22 7.09
C ASN A 304 11.24 -22.45 8.01
N GLU A 305 10.08 -23.10 8.02
CA GLU A 305 9.77 -24.22 8.90
C GLU A 305 10.47 -25.52 8.47
N GLY A 306 10.76 -25.69 7.18
CA GLY A 306 11.45 -26.87 6.65
C GLY A 306 12.97 -26.75 6.57
N ARG A 307 13.50 -25.57 6.21
CA ARG A 307 14.91 -25.42 5.80
C ARG A 307 15.86 -25.00 6.89
N LEU A 308 15.37 -24.37 7.96
CA LEU A 308 16.22 -23.83 9.02
C LEU A 308 17.03 -24.88 9.81
N TYR A 309 16.78 -26.17 9.57
CA TYR A 309 17.57 -27.25 10.17
C TYR A 309 18.90 -27.50 9.46
N GLY A 310 19.11 -27.00 8.23
CA GLY A 310 20.35 -27.17 7.49
C GLY A 310 20.76 -28.64 7.36
N SER A 311 22.00 -28.96 7.67
CA SER A 311 22.50 -30.35 7.74
C SER A 311 21.75 -31.24 8.74
N ASN A 312 21.07 -30.66 9.74
CA ASN A 312 20.22 -31.38 10.68
C ASN A 312 18.81 -31.64 10.14
N ASN A 313 18.47 -31.20 8.92
CA ASN A 313 17.18 -31.48 8.31
C ASN A 313 16.94 -33.01 8.24
N PRO A 314 15.82 -33.52 8.79
CA PRO A 314 15.55 -34.96 8.84
C PRO A 314 15.55 -35.64 7.47
N LYS A 315 15.12 -34.97 6.40
CA LYS A 315 15.09 -35.53 5.04
C LYS A 315 16.49 -35.65 4.46
N ILE A 316 17.34 -34.63 4.63
CA ILE A 316 18.74 -34.67 4.19
C ILE A 316 19.49 -35.77 4.93
N ARG A 317 19.36 -35.84 6.26
CA ARG A 317 19.95 -36.90 7.08
C ARG A 317 19.43 -38.28 6.69
N SER A 318 18.12 -38.43 6.55
CA SER A 318 17.49 -39.68 6.12
C SER A 318 18.02 -40.14 4.77
N LYS A 319 18.25 -39.21 3.81
CA LYS A 319 18.79 -39.58 2.50
C LYS A 319 20.27 -39.98 2.55
N ILE A 320 21.07 -39.31 3.38
CA ILE A 320 22.47 -39.72 3.65
C ILE A 320 22.48 -41.15 4.22
N GLU A 321 21.68 -41.40 5.25
CA GLU A 321 21.61 -42.71 5.92
C GLU A 321 20.99 -43.79 5.02
N TYR A 322 20.02 -43.43 4.16
CA TYR A 322 19.44 -44.33 3.18
C TYR A 322 20.52 -44.90 2.26
N GLY A 323 21.45 -44.07 1.77
CA GLY A 323 22.55 -44.50 0.91
C GLY A 323 23.42 -45.56 1.59
N LYS A 324 23.83 -45.29 2.84
CA LYS A 324 24.60 -46.24 3.67
C LYS A 324 23.83 -47.56 3.87
N SER A 325 22.54 -47.45 4.20
CA SER A 325 21.69 -48.62 4.45
C SER A 325 21.49 -49.48 3.20
N GLN A 326 21.35 -48.87 2.02
CA GLN A 326 21.18 -49.60 0.76
C GLN A 326 22.48 -50.30 0.36
N HIS A 327 23.61 -49.62 0.48
CA HIS A 327 24.91 -50.25 0.23
C HIS A 327 25.11 -51.50 1.12
N LEU A 328 24.87 -51.37 2.42
CA LEU A 328 24.94 -52.49 3.37
C LEU A 328 23.89 -53.59 3.08
N THR A 329 22.69 -53.20 2.64
CA THR A 329 21.63 -54.17 2.28
C THR A 329 22.04 -55.00 1.07
N GLU A 330 22.56 -54.35 0.02
CA GLU A 330 23.10 -55.05 -1.15
C GLU A 330 24.28 -55.95 -0.77
N GLN A 331 25.20 -55.47 0.08
CA GLN A 331 26.29 -56.30 0.61
C GLN A 331 25.76 -57.53 1.34
N ASN A 332 24.78 -57.40 2.23
CA ASN A 332 24.24 -58.54 2.97
C ASN A 332 23.43 -59.51 2.08
N ASN A 333 22.73 -58.99 1.08
CA ASN A 333 21.92 -59.80 0.17
C ASN A 333 22.79 -60.62 -0.80
N LEU A 334 23.91 -60.03 -1.25
CA LEU A 334 24.81 -60.66 -2.23
C LEU A 334 25.89 -61.50 -1.56
N CYS A 335 26.48 -61.00 -0.47
CA CYS A 335 27.69 -61.53 0.12
C CYS A 335 27.33 -62.25 1.42
N SER A 336 27.14 -63.56 1.39
CA SER A 336 26.84 -64.40 2.56
C SER A 336 28.00 -64.44 3.60
N GLY A 337 28.38 -63.30 4.18
CA GLY A 337 29.52 -63.12 5.09
C GLY A 337 30.85 -62.72 4.41
N ASN A 338 30.87 -62.65 3.08
CA ASN A 338 32.06 -62.34 2.27
C ASN A 338 32.10 -60.87 1.80
N ALA A 339 31.63 -59.95 2.65
CA ALA A 339 31.71 -58.52 2.40
C ALA A 339 33.02 -57.94 2.92
N GLU A 340 33.39 -56.77 2.40
CA GLU A 340 34.47 -55.91 2.90
C GLU A 340 35.83 -56.63 3.04
N ILE A 341 36.31 -57.23 1.95
CA ILE A 341 37.59 -57.94 1.93
C ILE A 341 38.70 -56.97 1.53
N THR A 342 39.59 -56.66 2.46
CA THR A 342 40.78 -55.85 2.18
C THR A 342 41.88 -56.70 1.53
N LEU A 343 42.44 -56.17 0.46
CA LEU A 343 43.61 -56.70 -0.24
C LEU A 343 44.89 -56.05 0.31
N TRP A 344 46.04 -56.69 0.07
CA TRP A 344 47.36 -56.21 0.50
C TRP A 344 47.75 -54.80 0.02
N SER A 345 47.13 -54.33 -1.06
CA SER A 345 47.28 -52.98 -1.61
C SER A 345 46.59 -51.90 -0.77
N GLY A 346 45.70 -52.30 0.15
CA GLY A 346 44.75 -51.43 0.84
C GLY A 346 43.41 -51.26 0.12
N SER A 347 43.25 -51.83 -1.07
CA SER A 347 41.96 -51.91 -1.78
C SER A 347 40.96 -52.75 -0.98
N ARG A 348 39.69 -52.33 -0.93
CA ARG A 348 38.63 -53.03 -0.19
C ARG A 348 37.52 -53.44 -1.15
N ILE A 349 37.33 -54.76 -1.28
CA ILE A 349 36.28 -55.34 -2.11
C ILE A 349 34.96 -55.33 -1.34
N ASP A 350 33.91 -54.73 -1.90
CA ASP A 350 32.59 -54.70 -1.28
C ASP A 350 32.03 -56.13 -1.08
N CYS A 351 32.19 -56.99 -2.10
CA CYS A 351 31.59 -58.33 -2.09
C CYS A 351 32.36 -59.38 -2.90
N VAL A 352 32.45 -60.62 -2.37
CA VAL A 352 32.89 -61.79 -3.14
C VAL A 352 31.91 -62.96 -3.02
N VAL A 353 31.42 -63.42 -4.16
CA VAL A 353 30.56 -64.61 -4.26
C VAL A 353 31.34 -65.74 -4.93
N ALA A 354 31.56 -66.83 -4.19
CA ALA A 354 32.21 -68.03 -4.72
C ALA A 354 31.15 -69.10 -5.04
N ALA A 355 30.90 -69.35 -6.32
CA ALA A 355 29.90 -70.32 -6.78
C ALA A 355 30.39 -71.05 -8.04
N GLY A 356 30.19 -72.37 -8.10
CA GLY A 356 30.51 -73.16 -9.30
C GLY A 356 31.99 -73.14 -9.72
N GLY A 357 32.91 -72.88 -8.80
CA GLY A 357 34.34 -72.75 -9.10
C GLY A 357 34.74 -71.40 -9.69
N VAL A 358 33.87 -70.38 -9.61
CA VAL A 358 34.16 -69.01 -10.04
C VAL A 358 33.95 -68.05 -8.86
N CYS A 359 34.84 -67.07 -8.73
CA CYS A 359 34.72 -65.97 -7.77
C CYS A 359 34.21 -64.73 -8.50
N SER A 360 32.98 -64.32 -8.22
CA SER A 360 32.42 -63.06 -8.70
C SER A 360 32.69 -61.96 -7.68
N ILE A 361 33.48 -60.97 -8.07
CA ILE A 361 33.72 -59.74 -7.32
C ILE A 361 32.63 -58.74 -7.69
N TYR A 362 31.91 -58.23 -6.70
CA TYR A 362 30.95 -57.15 -6.91
C TYR A 362 31.39 -55.88 -6.21
N GLU A 363 31.43 -54.78 -6.95
CA GLU A 363 31.46 -53.43 -6.40
C GLU A 363 30.02 -52.90 -6.34
N ILE A 364 29.61 -52.34 -5.20
CA ILE A 364 28.25 -51.88 -4.95
C ILE A 364 28.21 -50.35 -5.03
N LYS A 365 27.40 -49.83 -5.95
CA LYS A 365 27.38 -48.39 -6.29
C LYS A 365 25.98 -47.81 -6.38
N PRO A 366 25.80 -46.51 -6.16
CA PRO A 366 24.56 -45.84 -6.53
C PRO A 366 24.22 -46.05 -8.02
N GLU A 367 22.93 -46.12 -8.35
CA GLU A 367 22.43 -46.22 -9.73
C GLU A 367 22.58 -44.88 -10.48
N ASN A 368 23.79 -44.58 -10.94
CA ASN A 368 24.08 -43.53 -11.91
C ASN A 368 25.28 -43.89 -12.79
N SER A 369 25.39 -43.25 -13.96
CA SER A 369 26.43 -43.59 -14.95
C SER A 369 27.86 -43.42 -14.42
N ARG A 370 28.14 -42.35 -13.67
CA ARG A 370 29.47 -42.08 -13.10
C ARG A 370 29.87 -43.12 -12.06
N ALA A 371 28.96 -43.44 -11.15
CA ALA A 371 29.18 -44.44 -10.12
C ALA A 371 29.41 -45.83 -10.73
N LYS A 372 28.63 -46.21 -11.76
CA LYS A 372 28.82 -47.46 -12.51
C LYS A 372 30.17 -47.53 -13.19
N GLU A 373 30.56 -46.49 -13.92
CA GLU A 373 31.85 -46.43 -14.63
C GLU A 373 33.01 -46.58 -13.65
N LYS A 374 33.03 -45.78 -12.58
CA LYS A 374 34.05 -45.86 -11.55
C LYS A 374 34.05 -47.21 -10.81
N GLY A 375 32.86 -47.75 -10.54
CA GLY A 375 32.72 -49.06 -9.92
C GLY A 375 33.29 -50.17 -10.78
N MET A 376 33.08 -50.10 -12.09
CA MET A 376 33.60 -51.11 -13.03
C MET A 376 35.13 -51.09 -13.06
N LEU A 377 35.73 -49.89 -13.14
CA LEU A 377 37.18 -49.72 -13.09
C LEU A 377 37.78 -50.28 -11.79
N ARG A 378 37.11 -50.07 -10.64
CA ARG A 378 37.54 -50.64 -9.36
C ARG A 378 37.39 -52.16 -9.30
N ALA A 379 36.27 -52.68 -9.77
CA ALA A 379 36.01 -54.12 -9.76
C ALA A 379 37.01 -54.88 -10.66
N GLU A 380 37.37 -54.30 -11.82
CA GLU A 380 38.45 -54.78 -12.69
C GLU A 380 39.82 -54.72 -12.00
N GLN A 381 40.13 -53.61 -11.31
CA GLN A 381 41.36 -53.50 -10.53
C GLN A 381 41.44 -54.61 -9.47
N TYR A 382 40.35 -54.90 -8.76
CA TYR A 382 40.32 -55.96 -7.75
C TYR A 382 40.52 -57.34 -8.36
N GLU A 383 39.90 -57.63 -9.51
CA GLU A 383 40.15 -58.88 -10.25
C GLU A 383 41.64 -59.05 -10.53
N ASN A 384 42.28 -58.02 -11.08
CA ASN A 384 43.71 -58.05 -11.39
C ASN A 384 44.58 -58.26 -10.15
N GLU A 385 44.30 -57.55 -9.04
CA GLU A 385 45.03 -57.70 -7.78
C GLU A 385 44.86 -59.09 -7.16
N VAL A 386 43.67 -59.67 -7.26
CA VAL A 386 43.37 -61.03 -6.79
C VAL A 386 44.14 -62.04 -7.64
N LEU A 387 44.07 -61.95 -8.96
CA LEU A 387 44.80 -62.83 -9.88
C LEU A 387 46.32 -62.74 -9.66
N GLU A 388 46.87 -61.52 -9.50
CA GLU A 388 48.28 -61.30 -9.19
C GLU A 388 48.69 -61.95 -7.86
N ALA A 389 47.85 -61.82 -6.83
CA ALA A 389 48.08 -62.42 -5.53
C ALA A 389 48.11 -63.96 -5.57
N PHE A 390 47.37 -64.58 -6.49
CA PHE A 390 47.41 -66.03 -6.71
C PHE A 390 48.48 -66.50 -7.71
N ALA A 391 48.92 -65.65 -8.64
CA ALA A 391 50.00 -65.95 -9.58
C ALA A 391 51.40 -65.86 -8.93
N THR A 392 51.56 -65.03 -7.89
CA THR A 392 52.83 -64.85 -7.18
C THR A 392 53.12 -66.02 -6.22
N VAL A 393 53.54 -67.17 -6.75
CA VAL A 393 53.61 -68.45 -5.98
C VAL A 393 55.01 -68.83 -5.49
N SER A 394 56.11 -68.34 -6.05
CA SER A 394 57.35 -69.12 -6.02
C SER A 394 58.18 -69.17 -4.71
N SER A 395 57.85 -68.43 -3.63
CA SER A 395 58.68 -68.46 -2.39
C SER A 395 58.02 -68.08 -1.06
N LYS A 396 56.69 -67.92 -1.00
CA LYS A 396 55.99 -67.40 0.18
C LYS A 396 55.32 -68.49 1.03
N THR A 397 55.26 -68.29 2.36
CA THR A 397 54.54 -69.20 3.27
C THR A 397 53.03 -69.06 3.09
N GLU A 398 52.24 -70.02 3.59
CA GLU A 398 50.77 -69.89 3.56
C GLU A 398 50.28 -68.69 4.37
N ALA A 399 50.99 -68.33 5.44
CA ALA A 399 50.69 -67.13 6.24
C ALA A 399 50.88 -65.85 5.40
N ASP A 400 51.96 -65.75 4.63
CA ASP A 400 52.20 -64.59 3.75
C ASP A 400 51.15 -64.49 2.63
N ARG A 401 50.69 -65.64 2.11
CA ARG A 401 49.61 -65.69 1.12
C ARG A 401 48.27 -65.29 1.74
N ALA A 402 47.96 -65.77 2.94
CA ALA A 402 46.72 -65.44 3.65
C ALA A 402 46.68 -63.96 4.07
N ALA A 403 47.81 -63.38 4.46
CA ALA A 403 47.94 -61.97 4.80
C ALA A 403 47.58 -61.04 3.63
N ARG A 404 47.69 -61.51 2.37
CA ARG A 404 47.29 -60.71 1.21
C ARG A 404 45.80 -60.41 1.09
N PHE A 405 44.99 -61.10 1.89
CA PHE A 405 43.53 -61.00 1.92
C PHE A 405 43.01 -60.81 3.35
N GLU A 406 43.83 -60.27 4.26
CA GLU A 406 43.53 -60.14 5.71
C GLU A 406 43.00 -61.45 6.33
N GLY A 407 43.57 -62.59 5.94
CA GLY A 407 43.16 -63.91 6.43
C GLY A 407 41.91 -64.50 5.76
N ARG A 408 41.28 -63.77 4.83
CA ARG A 408 40.08 -64.22 4.09
C ARG A 408 40.37 -64.98 2.78
N ARG A 409 41.62 -65.38 2.56
CA ARG A 409 42.06 -66.13 1.36
C ARG A 409 41.23 -67.40 1.08
N ALA A 410 40.69 -68.04 2.12
CA ALA A 410 39.90 -69.26 2.00
C ALA A 410 38.64 -69.12 1.13
N ILE A 411 38.09 -67.91 0.98
CA ILE A 411 36.96 -67.64 0.08
C ILE A 411 37.35 -67.89 -1.37
N PHE A 412 38.52 -67.37 -1.76
CA PHE A 412 39.05 -67.43 -3.12
C PHE A 412 39.56 -68.82 -3.52
N LEU A 413 39.99 -69.64 -2.55
CA LEU A 413 40.39 -71.03 -2.82
C LEU A 413 39.26 -71.88 -3.40
N LYS A 414 37.99 -71.51 -3.15
CA LYS A 414 36.81 -72.19 -3.71
C LYS A 414 36.66 -71.97 -5.22
N CYS A 415 37.45 -71.06 -5.79
CA CYS A 415 37.38 -70.61 -7.18
C CYS A 415 38.59 -71.03 -8.01
N ILE A 416 39.41 -71.94 -7.47
CA ILE A 416 40.50 -72.59 -8.19
C ILE A 416 39.97 -73.89 -8.77
N ASP A 417 40.15 -74.07 -10.07
CA ASP A 417 39.73 -75.30 -10.76
C ASP A 417 40.73 -76.45 -10.58
N SER A 418 40.40 -77.62 -11.14
CA SER A 418 41.25 -78.81 -11.07
C SER A 418 42.62 -78.65 -11.74
N ASN A 419 42.79 -77.65 -12.61
CA ASN A 419 44.06 -77.32 -13.26
C ASN A 419 44.87 -76.30 -12.47
N ASN A 420 44.45 -76.01 -11.23
CA ASN A 420 45.02 -74.99 -10.37
C ASN A 420 44.93 -73.58 -10.97
N ALA A 421 43.97 -73.35 -11.89
CA ALA A 421 43.71 -72.03 -12.47
C ALA A 421 42.58 -71.33 -11.70
N MET A 422 42.82 -70.09 -11.32
CA MET A 422 41.83 -69.26 -10.64
C MET A 422 40.89 -68.63 -11.66
N LYS A 423 39.57 -68.71 -11.41
CA LYS A 423 38.56 -68.03 -12.22
C LYS A 423 37.91 -66.93 -11.41
N VAL A 424 38.14 -65.69 -11.84
CA VAL A 424 37.56 -64.49 -11.26
C VAL A 424 36.77 -63.77 -12.35
N THR A 425 35.65 -63.18 -11.98
CA THR A 425 34.89 -62.25 -12.81
C THR A 425 34.51 -61.05 -11.95
N HIS A 426 34.31 -59.89 -12.55
CA HIS A 426 33.84 -58.71 -11.83
C HIS A 426 32.53 -58.17 -12.42
N ASP A 427 31.75 -57.49 -11.59
CA ASP A 427 30.53 -56.79 -12.00
C ASP A 427 30.21 -55.65 -11.01
N VAL A 428 29.32 -54.73 -11.41
CA VAL A 428 28.85 -53.64 -10.57
C VAL A 428 27.39 -53.87 -10.22
N ARG A 429 27.10 -53.90 -8.92
CA ARG A 429 25.74 -53.96 -8.40
C ARG A 429 25.28 -52.58 -8.00
N THR A 430 24.06 -52.23 -8.35
CA THR A 430 23.55 -50.89 -8.13
C THR A 430 22.24 -50.82 -7.37
N TYR A 431 22.05 -49.71 -6.65
CA TYR A 431 20.83 -49.42 -5.91
C TYR A 431 20.31 -48.01 -6.22
N PRO A 432 18.97 -47.81 -6.24
CA PRO A 432 18.38 -46.50 -6.51
C PRO A 432 18.74 -45.50 -5.41
N TYR A 433 19.28 -44.33 -5.78
CA TYR A 433 19.72 -43.35 -4.79
C TYR A 433 19.29 -41.90 -5.08
N CYS A 434 19.16 -41.52 -6.35
CA CYS A 434 18.76 -40.17 -6.77
C CYS A 434 17.33 -39.82 -6.28
N PRO A 435 17.16 -38.81 -5.39
CA PRO A 435 15.84 -38.40 -4.91
C PRO A 435 15.03 -37.62 -5.95
N ALA A 436 13.70 -37.68 -5.83
CA ALA A 436 12.83 -36.71 -6.49
C ALA A 436 12.99 -35.31 -5.85
N THR A 437 12.74 -34.24 -6.60
CA THR A 437 12.87 -32.87 -6.07
C THR A 437 12.02 -32.65 -4.81
N ALA A 438 10.79 -33.17 -4.76
CA ALA A 438 9.90 -33.04 -3.60
C ALA A 438 10.44 -33.75 -2.33
N GLU A 439 11.23 -34.82 -2.48
CA GLU A 439 11.87 -35.52 -1.35
C GLU A 439 12.94 -34.65 -0.66
N ILE A 440 13.48 -33.67 -1.39
CA ILE A 440 14.42 -32.69 -0.84
C ILE A 440 13.67 -31.41 -0.46
N ALA A 441 12.64 -31.02 -1.23
CA ALA A 441 12.06 -29.68 -1.18
C ALA A 441 11.12 -29.44 0.00
N ASP A 442 10.26 -30.41 0.34
CA ASP A 442 9.20 -30.17 1.30
C ASP A 442 9.72 -30.18 2.75
N GLY A 443 9.13 -29.36 3.62
CA GLY A 443 9.34 -29.45 5.07
C GLY A 443 8.94 -30.82 5.65
N PRO A 444 9.31 -31.12 6.91
CA PRO A 444 8.98 -32.39 7.57
C PRO A 444 7.49 -32.74 7.51
#